data_AF-A0A0J0Y3P6-F1
#
_entry.id   AF-A0A0J0Y3P6-F1
#
_cell.length_a   1.000
_cell.length_b   1.000
_cell.length_c   1.000
_cell.angle_alpha   90.00
_cell.angle_beta   90.00
_cell.angle_gamma   90.00
#
_symmetry.space_group_name_H-M   'P 1'
#
loop_
_entity.id
_entity.type
_entity.pdbx_description
1 polymer ?
#
loop_
_entity_poly.entity_id
_entity_poly.type
_entity_poly.pdbx_seq_one_letter_code
_entity_poly.pdbx_strand_id
1 'polypeptide(L)'
;MTILYSLVSLLSPLIIFITCCYYISKQVKIDSILMLIGSSISILISVFYNILMPFLMQSRNLSMTATTSYYSIAGIIGFFGGISFAAGLLILVYNTVNSFKSFPDSFPPNEFK
;
A
#
# COMPACT_ATOMS: atom_id res chain seq x y z
N MET A 1 -8.52 16.34 -20.52
CA MET A 1 -8.62 14.86 -20.55
C MET A 1 -7.54 14.17 -19.71
N THR A 2 -6.29 14.67 -19.66
CA THR A 2 -5.19 14.07 -18.88
C THR A 2 -5.32 14.20 -17.36
N ILE A 3 -5.77 15.36 -16.85
CA ILE A 3 -5.92 15.62 -15.40
C ILE A 3 -6.94 14.67 -14.74
N LEU A 4 -8.04 14.38 -15.44
CA LEU A 4 -9.07 13.46 -14.96
C LEU A 4 -8.53 12.02 -14.82
N TYR A 5 -7.69 11.59 -15.76
CA TYR A 5 -7.08 10.26 -15.77
C TYR A 5 -6.04 10.10 -14.65
N SER A 6 -5.24 11.15 -14.40
CA SER A 6 -4.29 11.16 -13.28
C SER A 6 -4.98 11.12 -11.90
N LEU A 7 -6.13 11.79 -11.75
CA LEU A 7 -6.95 11.71 -10.53
C LEU A 7 -7.53 10.31 -10.31
N VAL A 8 -8.02 9.67 -11.37
CA VAL A 8 -8.51 8.28 -11.30
C VAL A 8 -7.38 7.32 -10.92
N SER A 9 -6.17 7.52 -11.44
CA SER A 9 -5.01 6.70 -11.09
C SER A 9 -4.57 6.84 -9.63
N LEU A 10 -4.91 7.95 -8.97
CA LEU A 10 -4.63 8.20 -7.55
C LEU A 10 -5.67 7.57 -6.60
N LEU A 11 -6.87 7.26 -7.09
CA LEU A 11 -7.92 6.64 -6.27
C LEU A 11 -7.50 5.26 -5.76
N SER A 12 -6.87 4.44 -6.61
CA SER A 12 -6.41 3.09 -6.22
C SER A 12 -5.45 3.11 -5.03
N PRO A 13 -4.30 3.81 -5.07
CA PRO A 13 -3.38 3.87 -3.93
C PRO A 13 -3.98 4.58 -2.71
N LEU A 14 -4.89 5.54 -2.89
CA LEU A 14 -5.61 6.18 -1.78
C LEU A 14 -6.51 5.22 -1.01
N ILE A 15 -7.30 4.39 -1.71
CA ILE A 15 -8.18 3.41 -1.08
C ILE A 15 -7.37 2.38 -0.29
N ILE A 16 -6.26 1.91 -0.86
CA ILE A 16 -5.34 0.96 -0.21
C ILE A 16 -4.78 1.58 1.08
N PHE A 17 -4.36 2.84 1.03
CA PHE A 17 -3.82 3.54 2.19
C PHE A 17 -4.86 3.77 3.28
N ILE A 18 -6.07 4.22 2.93
CA ILE A 18 -7.17 4.38 3.89
C ILE A 18 -7.49 3.05 4.57
N THR A 19 -7.51 1.95 3.80
CA THR A 19 -7.72 0.61 4.34
C THR A 19 -6.61 0.20 5.31
N CYS A 20 -5.35 0.49 4.99
CA CYS A 20 -4.21 0.23 5.87
C CYS A 20 -4.24 1.09 7.14
N CYS A 21 -4.60 2.38 7.03
CA CYS A 21 -4.81 3.29 8.16
C CYS A 21 -5.93 2.81 9.08
N TYR A 22 -7.04 2.32 8.51
CA TYR A 22 -8.11 1.73 9.29
C TYR A 22 -7.66 0.45 10.01
N TYR A 23 -6.88 -0.39 9.32
CA TYR A 23 -6.37 -1.65 9.86
C TYR A 23 -5.43 -1.44 11.06
N ILE A 24 -4.44 -0.55 10.94
CA ILE A 24 -3.52 -0.24 12.04
C ILE A 24 -4.23 0.39 13.25
N SER A 25 -5.27 1.19 13.00
CA SER A 25 -6.05 1.84 14.06
C SER A 25 -6.84 0.83 14.90
N LYS A 26 -7.18 -0.32 14.31
CA LYS A 26 -7.89 -1.41 15.01
C LYS A 26 -6.94 -2.37 15.72
N GLN A 27 -5.79 -2.70 15.12
CA GLN A 27 -4.77 -3.54 15.73
C GLN A 27 -3.36 -3.12 15.30
N VAL A 28 -2.53 -2.73 16.27
CA VAL A 28 -1.11 -2.39 16.03
C VAL A 28 -0.28 -3.66 16.11
N LYS A 29 -0.11 -4.32 14.96
CA LYS A 29 0.77 -5.47 14.78
C LYS A 29 1.88 -5.14 13.78
N ILE A 30 2.91 -5.97 13.77
CA ILE A 30 4.08 -5.81 12.90
C ILE A 30 3.66 -5.84 11.42
N ASP A 31 2.69 -6.70 11.07
CA ASP A 31 2.04 -6.75 9.75
C ASP A 31 1.39 -5.42 9.35
N SER A 32 0.60 -4.80 10.24
CA SER A 32 -0.03 -3.49 10.00
C SER A 32 0.98 -2.39 9.70
N ILE A 33 2.12 -2.37 10.40
CA ILE A 33 3.16 -1.34 10.23
C ILE A 33 3.85 -1.51 8.88
N LEU A 34 4.19 -2.75 8.48
CA LEU A 34 4.80 -3.04 7.18
C LEU A 34 3.88 -2.66 6.02
N MET A 35 2.59 -3.00 6.11
CA MET A 35 1.58 -2.62 5.12
C MET A 35 1.42 -1.10 5.01
N LEU A 36 1.43 -0.38 6.14
CA LEU A 36 1.31 1.08 6.14
C LEU A 36 2.51 1.76 5.48
N ILE A 37 3.73 1.29 5.74
CA ILE A 37 4.94 1.82 5.11
C ILE A 37 4.91 1.59 3.60
N GLY A 38 4.60 0.36 3.17
CA GLY A 38 4.53 0.02 1.75
C GLY A 38 3.42 0.78 0.99
N SER A 39 2.27 0.99 1.63
CA SER A 39 1.19 1.80 1.07
C SER A 39 1.53 3.29 1.02
N SER A 40 2.26 3.82 2.01
CA SER A 40 2.72 5.21 2.02
C SER A 40 3.69 5.47 0.86
N ILE A 41 4.62 4.56 0.62
CA ILE A 41 5.56 4.63 -0.51
C ILE A 41 4.80 4.60 -1.84
N SER A 42 3.76 3.76 -1.95
CA SER A 42 2.93 3.66 -3.16
C SER A 42 2.18 4.97 -3.47
N ILE A 43 1.65 5.67 -2.45
CA ILE A 43 1.07 7.01 -2.61
C ILE A 43 2.13 8.01 -3.03
N LEU A 44 3.29 8.02 -2.35
CA LEU A 44 4.36 8.98 -2.64
C LEU A 44 4.81 8.89 -4.10
N ILE A 45 4.94 7.68 -4.62
CA ILE A 45 5.32 7.43 -6.02
C ILE A 45 4.21 7.82 -6.99
N SER A 46 2.95 7.54 -6.64
CA SER A 46 1.81 7.94 -7.46
C SER A 46 1.70 9.46 -7.57
N VAL A 47 1.96 10.19 -6.49
CA VAL A 47 2.05 11.66 -6.47
C VAL A 47 3.27 12.14 -7.27
N PHE A 48 4.41 11.47 -7.13
CA PHE A 48 5.62 11.79 -7.88
C PHE A 48 5.38 11.72 -9.40
N TYR A 49 4.75 10.65 -9.87
CA TYR A 49 4.47 10.47 -11.31
C TYR A 49 3.35 11.36 -11.84
N ASN A 50 2.26 11.53 -11.10
CA ASN A 50 1.08 12.23 -11.62
C ASN A 50 1.12 13.75 -11.42
N ILE A 51 1.87 14.26 -10.43
CA ILE A 51 1.86 15.68 -10.07
C ILE A 51 3.27 16.27 -10.18
N LEU A 52 4.27 15.64 -9.56
CA LEU A 52 5.59 16.27 -9.43
C LEU A 52 6.38 16.26 -10.75
N MET A 53 6.39 15.13 -11.46
CA MET A 53 7.02 14.97 -12.78
C MET A 53 6.50 15.94 -13.84
N PRO A 54 5.18 16.03 -14.11
CA PRO A 54 4.66 16.96 -15.11
C PRO A 54 4.94 18.42 -14.72
N PHE A 55 4.90 18.77 -13.44
CA PHE A 55 5.24 20.10 -12.96
C PHE A 55 6.72 20.45 -13.23
N LEU A 56 7.64 19.53 -12.90
CA LEU A 56 9.07 19.69 -13.15
C LEU A 56 9.41 19.78 -14.65
N MET A 57 8.77 18.95 -15.48
CA MET A 57 8.93 19.02 -16.94
C MET A 57 8.44 20.35 -17.51
N GLN A 58 7.28 20.83 -17.05
CA GLN A 58 6.70 22.08 -17.49
C GLN A 58 7.54 23.30 -17.06
N SER A 59 8.15 23.27 -15.87
CA SER A 59 8.95 24.39 -15.36
C SER A 59 10.42 24.40 -15.81
N ARG A 60 11.05 23.26 -16.11
CA ARG A 60 12.50 23.19 -16.35
C ARG A 60 12.93 22.62 -17.71
N ASN A 61 12.00 22.31 -18.62
CA ASN A 61 12.32 21.80 -19.96
C ASN A 61 13.38 20.68 -19.90
N LEU A 62 13.18 19.76 -18.95
CA LEU A 62 14.18 18.78 -18.54
C LEU A 62 14.54 17.87 -19.73
N SER A 63 15.84 17.68 -19.94
CA SER A 63 16.36 16.70 -20.92
C SER A 63 15.81 15.30 -20.61
N MET A 64 15.49 14.54 -21.66
CA MET A 64 15.03 13.14 -21.56
C MET A 64 15.93 12.29 -20.66
N THR A 65 17.25 12.53 -20.67
CA THR A 65 18.20 11.76 -19.85
C THR A 65 18.01 12.01 -18.35
N ALA A 66 17.68 13.24 -17.95
CA ALA A 66 17.40 13.59 -16.56
C ALA A 66 16.07 12.98 -16.11
N THR A 67 15.06 13.06 -16.96
CA THR A 67 13.74 12.46 -16.75
C THR A 67 13.84 10.96 -16.47
N THR A 68 14.52 10.20 -17.33
CA THR A 68 14.64 8.74 -17.19
C THR A 68 15.31 8.33 -15.87
N SER A 69 16.32 9.08 -15.42
CA SER A 69 16.98 8.84 -14.13
C SER A 69 16.02 8.99 -12.94
N TYR A 70 15.17 10.02 -12.95
CA TYR A 70 14.16 10.21 -11.90
C TYR A 70 13.11 9.10 -11.88
N TYR A 71 12.63 8.64 -13.05
CA TYR A 71 11.73 7.50 -13.15
C TYR A 71 12.39 6.20 -12.63
N SER A 72 13.67 5.98 -12.93
CA SER A 72 14.39 4.80 -12.47
C SER A 72 14.53 4.75 -10.94
N ILE A 73 14.89 5.88 -10.32
CA ILE A 73 15.01 5.99 -8.86
C ILE A 73 13.64 5.77 -8.19
N ALA A 74 12.59 6.41 -8.70
CA ALA A 74 11.24 6.21 -8.20
C ALA A 74 10.78 4.75 -8.36
N GLY A 75 11.16 4.08 -9.45
CA GLY A 75 10.91 2.66 -9.68
C GLY A 75 11.57 1.76 -8.64
N ILE A 76 12.85 1.99 -8.31
CA ILE A 76 13.56 1.22 -7.28
C ILE A 76 12.90 1.38 -5.91
N ILE A 77 12.58 2.62 -5.52
CA ILE A 77 11.89 2.89 -4.25
C ILE A 77 10.52 2.20 -4.23
N GLY A 78 9.80 2.21 -5.35
CA GLY A 78 8.50 1.54 -5.48
C GLY A 78 8.59 0.04 -5.38
N PHE A 79 9.65 -0.55 -5.91
CA PHE A 79 9.91 -1.98 -5.78
C PHE A 79 10.08 -2.38 -4.32
N PHE A 80 10.93 -1.66 -3.57
CA PHE A 80 11.10 -1.93 -2.13
C PHE A 80 9.82 -1.68 -1.32
N GLY A 81 9.09 -0.61 -1.64
CA GLY A 81 7.79 -0.32 -1.02
C GLY A 81 6.75 -1.42 -1.29
N GLY A 82 6.72 -1.94 -2.51
CA GLY A 82 5.84 -3.04 -2.91
C GLY A 82 6.17 -4.36 -2.20
N ILE A 83 7.46 -4.70 -2.07
CA ILE A 83 7.90 -5.88 -1.30
C ILE A 83 7.47 -5.76 0.16
N SER A 84 7.68 -4.58 0.78
CA SER A 84 7.27 -4.32 2.16
C SER A 84 5.76 -4.50 2.36
N PHE A 85 4.96 -3.95 1.44
CA PHE A 85 3.51 -4.12 1.44
C PHE A 85 3.09 -5.59 1.32
N ALA A 86 3.68 -6.32 0.36
CA ALA A 86 3.37 -7.72 0.11
C ALA A 86 3.75 -8.61 1.30
N ALA A 87 4.92 -8.38 1.91
CA ALA A 87 5.36 -9.10 3.10
C ALA A 87 4.41 -8.87 4.28
N GLY A 88 4.00 -7.62 4.53
CA GLY A 88 3.02 -7.29 5.57
C GLY A 88 1.67 -7.98 5.34
N LEU A 89 1.18 -7.98 4.09
CA LEU A 89 -0.07 -8.63 3.71
C LEU A 89 0.00 -10.17 3.88
N LEU A 90 1.12 -10.79 3.52
CA LEU A 90 1.31 -12.23 3.71
C LEU A 90 1.28 -12.63 5.19
N ILE A 91 1.95 -11.86 6.06
CA ILE A 91 1.94 -12.11 7.51
C ILE A 91 0.52 -11.97 8.06
N LEU A 92 -0.23 -10.95 7.60
CA LEU A 92 -1.64 -10.77 7.94
C LEU A 92 -2.48 -12.00 7.58
N VAL A 93 -2.42 -12.45 6.32
CA VAL A 93 -3.17 -13.62 5.84
C VAL A 93 -2.80 -14.87 6.64
N TYR A 94 -1.51 -15.10 6.86
CA TYR A 94 -1.02 -16.23 7.65
C TYR A 94 -1.59 -16.21 9.08
N ASN A 95 -1.52 -15.06 9.75
CA ASN A 95 -2.04 -14.87 11.10
C ASN A 95 -3.56 -15.07 11.17
N THR A 96 -4.31 -14.56 10.19
CA THR A 96 -5.76 -14.75 10.11
C THR A 96 -6.13 -16.21 9.92
N VAL A 97 -5.49 -16.92 8.98
CA VAL A 97 -5.74 -18.34 8.72
C VAL A 97 -5.40 -19.20 9.94
N ASN A 98 -4.28 -18.91 10.61
CA ASN A 98 -3.88 -19.66 11.80
C ASN A 98 -4.81 -19.38 12.99
N SER A 99 -5.26 -18.15 13.17
CA SER A 99 -6.24 -17.78 14.20
C SER A 99 -7.61 -18.43 13.97
N PHE A 100 -8.00 -18.68 12.71
CA PHE A 100 -9.22 -19.42 12.38
C PHE A 100 -9.12 -20.92 12.72
N LYS A 101 -7.93 -21.51 12.69
CA LYS A 101 -7.73 -22.91 13.13
C LYS A 101 -7.80 -23.09 14.64
N SER A 102 -7.66 -22.01 15.42
CA SER A 102 -7.68 -22.08 16.89
C SER A 102 -9.05 -21.81 17.51
N PHE A 103 -10.13 -21.72 16.72
CA PHE A 103 -11.47 -21.73 17.29
C PHE A 103 -11.69 -23.10 17.96
N PRO A 104 -11.88 -23.16 19.27
CA PRO A 104 -12.29 -24.41 19.91
C PRO A 104 -13.68 -24.75 19.37
N ASP A 105 -13.89 -26.01 18.98
CA ASP A 105 -15.23 -26.62 18.83
C ASP A 105 -15.93 -26.72 20.19
N SER A 106 -15.92 -25.65 20.99
CA SER A 106 -16.71 -25.56 22.22
C SER A 106 -18.14 -25.19 21.84
N PHE A 107 -18.81 -26.13 21.18
CA PHE A 107 -20.27 -26.22 21.23
C PHE A 107 -20.63 -26.38 22.72
N PRO A 108 -21.58 -25.59 23.27
CA PRO A 108 -21.92 -25.71 24.68
C PRO A 108 -22.32 -27.17 24.98
N PRO A 109 -21.76 -27.82 26.02
CA PRO A 109 -22.26 -29.12 26.43
C PRO A 109 -23.73 -28.95 26.79
N ASN A 110 -24.58 -29.77 26.19
CA ASN A 110 -26.02 -29.75 26.44
C ASN A 110 -26.26 -30.10 27.91
N GLU A 111 -26.42 -29.11 28.79
CA GLU A 111 -26.64 -29.28 30.24
C GLU A 111 -28.08 -29.72 30.59
N PHE A 112 -28.73 -30.48 29.71
CA PHE A 112 -30.05 -31.06 29.97
C PHE A 112 -29.96 -32.59 29.85
N LYS A 113 -29.52 -33.25 30.91
CA LYS A 113 -29.76 -34.68 31.11
C LYS A 113 -30.01 -34.99 32.59
#